data_AF-A0A1V4Z2X1-F1
#
_entry.id   AF-A0A1V4Z2X1-F1
#
_cell.length_a   1.000
_cell.length_b   1.000
_cell.length_c   1.000
_cell.angle_alpha   90.00
_cell.angle_beta   90.00
_cell.angle_gamma   90.00
#
_symmetry.space_group_name_H-M   'P 1'
#
loop_
_entity.id
_entity.type
_entity.pdbx_description
1 polymer ?
#
loop_
_entity_poly.entity_id
_entity_poly.type
_entity_poly.pdbx_seq_one_letter_code
_entity_poly.pdbx_strand_id
1 'polypeptide(L)'
;MQRLLRALLVVLAIALSSSAGTGCTGIDTSGNSKADEIDYALRDGPVLVEFGAAWCGWCGEQQPVIESLSRNITGVTFISVDVDVNASLADEYYVEGVPQMNLIVKKNDDGSYVYVDRSGRSTTDRFRSRLVGFMEYDELKPLVEAALAVR
;
A
#
# COMPACT_ATOMS: atom_id res chain seq x y z
N MET A 1 69.64 2.17 -35.65
CA MET A 1 68.79 1.35 -36.53
C MET A 1 67.47 1.09 -35.82
N GLN A 2 66.38 1.65 -36.35
CA GLN A 2 64.96 1.23 -36.28
C GLN A 2 64.42 0.76 -34.90
N ARG A 3 63.69 1.58 -34.13
CA ARG A 3 62.25 1.91 -34.25
C ARG A 3 61.37 0.74 -34.69
N LEU A 4 60.29 0.55 -33.93
CA LEU A 4 59.04 -0.18 -34.22
C LEU A 4 59.02 -1.64 -33.73
N LEU A 5 58.29 -1.90 -32.65
CA LEU A 5 57.09 -2.76 -32.68
C LEU A 5 56.32 -2.61 -31.35
N ARG A 6 55.23 -1.84 -31.38
CA ARG A 6 53.84 -2.32 -31.24
C ARG A 6 53.41 -2.61 -29.79
N ALA A 7 52.96 -1.53 -29.16
CA ALA A 7 51.88 -1.58 -28.19
C ALA A 7 50.60 -2.07 -28.88
N LEU A 8 50.03 -3.17 -28.40
CA LEU A 8 48.60 -3.51 -28.30
C LEU A 8 48.53 -5.02 -28.10
N LEU A 9 48.18 -5.47 -26.89
CA LEU A 9 47.44 -6.72 -26.71
C LEU A 9 46.58 -6.55 -25.46
N VAL A 10 45.32 -6.29 -25.76
CA VAL A 10 44.17 -6.15 -24.88
C VAL A 10 43.75 -7.55 -24.43
N VAL A 11 43.55 -7.68 -23.11
CA VAL A 11 42.64 -8.61 -22.40
C VAL A 11 42.94 -10.12 -22.49
N LEU A 12 43.32 -10.69 -21.34
CA LEU A 12 42.73 -11.94 -20.89
C LEU A 12 42.53 -11.90 -19.37
N ALA A 13 41.27 -11.81 -18.96
CA ALA A 13 40.82 -11.94 -17.59
C ALA A 13 41.05 -13.37 -17.10
N ILE A 14 41.66 -13.53 -15.93
CA ILE A 14 41.46 -14.71 -15.08
C ILE A 14 41.08 -14.16 -13.70
N ALA A 15 39.77 -14.20 -13.44
CA ALA A 15 39.20 -14.00 -12.13
C ALA A 15 39.49 -15.22 -11.26
N LEU A 16 40.05 -15.03 -10.07
CA LEU A 16 39.95 -15.93 -8.91
C LEU A 16 40.32 -15.17 -7.64
N SER A 17 39.34 -14.47 -7.08
CA SER A 17 39.34 -14.15 -5.65
C SER A 17 37.90 -14.25 -5.15
N SER A 18 37.56 -15.43 -4.64
CA SER A 18 36.35 -15.66 -3.86
C SER A 18 36.44 -14.85 -2.58
N SER A 19 35.67 -13.77 -2.47
CA SER A 19 35.30 -13.19 -1.19
C SER A 19 33.87 -13.57 -0.90
N ALA A 20 33.69 -14.39 0.14
CA ALA A 20 32.41 -14.64 0.76
C ALA A 20 31.78 -13.30 1.17
N GLY A 21 30.67 -12.95 0.52
CA GLY A 21 29.77 -11.89 0.93
C GLY A 21 28.48 -12.51 1.40
N THR A 22 28.33 -12.66 2.71
CA THR A 22 27.01 -12.81 3.33
C THR A 22 26.28 -11.49 3.13
N GLY A 23 25.20 -11.50 2.36
CA GLY A 23 24.30 -10.37 2.25
C GLY A 23 23.79 -10.13 0.84
N CYS A 24 22.59 -10.62 0.56
CA CYS A 24 21.65 -9.89 -0.28
C CYS A 24 20.36 -9.75 0.53
N THR A 25 20.39 -8.84 1.48
CA THR A 25 19.20 -8.09 1.86
C THR A 25 18.62 -7.47 0.61
N GLY A 26 17.43 -7.92 0.21
CA GLY A 26 16.58 -7.24 -0.74
C GLY A 26 15.32 -6.77 -0.02
N ILE A 27 15.48 -5.93 1.00
CA ILE A 27 14.41 -5.04 1.43
C ILE A 27 14.79 -3.70 0.81
N ASP A 28 14.07 -3.32 -0.24
CA ASP A 28 14.17 -1.99 -0.82
C ASP A 28 13.56 -0.97 0.18
N THR A 29 14.29 -0.64 1.24
CA THR A 29 14.03 0.56 2.03
C THR A 29 14.69 1.74 1.33
N SER A 30 13.99 2.34 0.36
CA SER A 30 14.03 3.79 0.09
C SER A 30 13.25 4.12 -1.19
N GLY A 31 11.95 4.41 -1.04
CA GLY A 31 11.14 5.01 -2.11
C GLY A 31 9.62 4.81 -1.92
N ASN A 32 9.05 5.34 -0.84
CA ASN A 32 7.60 5.45 -0.57
C ASN A 32 6.78 4.15 -0.70
N SER A 33 6.77 3.30 0.34
CA SER A 33 5.82 2.19 0.38
C SER A 33 4.38 2.69 0.59
N LYS A 34 3.38 1.92 0.14
CA LYS A 34 1.97 2.24 0.43
C LYS A 34 1.66 2.28 1.93
N ALA A 35 2.39 1.52 2.74
CA ALA A 35 2.28 1.59 4.20
C ALA A 35 2.75 2.95 4.74
N ASP A 36 3.89 3.46 4.24
CA ASP A 36 4.40 4.79 4.63
C ASP A 36 3.45 5.91 4.19
N GLU A 37 2.80 5.75 3.02
CA GLU A 37 1.79 6.70 2.53
C GLU A 37 0.56 6.75 3.45
N ILE A 38 0.08 5.58 3.90
CA ILE A 38 -1.01 5.48 4.88
C ILE A 38 -0.62 6.17 6.19
N ASP A 39 0.57 5.86 6.73
CA ASP A 39 1.09 6.46 7.96
C ASP A 39 1.21 7.98 7.87
N TYR A 40 1.70 8.48 6.74
CA TYR A 40 1.83 9.91 6.49
C TYR A 40 0.45 10.59 6.42
N ALA A 41 -0.48 10.02 5.66
CA ALA A 41 -1.83 10.57 5.49
C ALA A 41 -2.64 10.61 6.80
N LEU A 42 -2.41 9.64 7.70
CA LEU A 42 -3.05 9.59 9.02
C LEU A 42 -2.72 10.78 9.93
N ARG A 43 -1.68 11.56 9.61
CA ARG A 43 -1.31 12.77 10.34
C ARG A 43 -2.33 13.90 10.13
N ASP A 44 -3.00 13.91 8.98
CA ASP A 44 -3.96 14.96 8.59
C ASP A 44 -5.42 14.47 8.74
N GLY A 45 -5.65 13.16 8.66
CA GLY A 45 -6.98 12.61 8.82
C GLY A 45 -7.15 11.12 8.60
N PRO A 46 -8.39 10.61 8.74
CA PRO A 46 -8.72 9.25 8.39
C PRO A 46 -8.32 8.91 6.96
N VAL A 47 -8.00 7.64 6.74
CA VAL A 47 -7.62 7.09 5.45
C VAL A 47 -8.59 5.98 5.10
N LEU A 48 -9.21 6.06 3.91
CA LEU A 48 -9.83 4.91 3.28
C LEU A 48 -8.78 4.25 2.39
N VAL A 49 -8.40 3.02 2.73
CA VAL A 49 -7.53 2.19 1.90
C VAL A 49 -8.40 1.22 1.12
N GLU A 50 -8.29 1.23 -0.20
CA GLU A 50 -8.92 0.27 -1.10
C GLU A 50 -7.85 -0.65 -1.69
N PHE A 51 -8.03 -1.94 -1.54
CA PHE A 51 -7.24 -2.98 -2.18
C PHE A 51 -7.98 -3.48 -3.42
N GLY A 52 -7.33 -3.37 -4.58
CA GLY A 52 -7.88 -3.73 -5.89
C GLY A 52 -6.84 -4.38 -6.79
N ALA A 53 -7.26 -4.71 -8.01
CA ALA A 53 -6.38 -5.27 -9.03
C ALA A 53 -6.90 -4.95 -10.45
N ALA A 54 -6.00 -4.91 -11.43
CA ALA A 54 -6.38 -4.64 -12.82
C ALA A 54 -7.29 -5.71 -13.44
N TRP A 55 -7.22 -6.95 -12.96
CA TRP A 55 -8.04 -8.08 -13.42
C TRP A 55 -9.42 -8.16 -12.75
N CYS A 56 -9.69 -7.29 -11.78
CA CYS A 56 -10.91 -7.31 -10.97
C CYS A 56 -11.99 -6.41 -11.57
N GLY A 57 -12.99 -7.01 -12.23
CA GLY A 57 -14.12 -6.27 -12.83
C GLY A 57 -14.91 -5.44 -11.81
N TRP A 58 -15.20 -6.01 -10.63
CA TRP A 58 -15.91 -5.31 -9.55
C TRP A 58 -15.13 -4.12 -8.97
N CYS A 59 -13.80 -4.15 -9.04
CA CYS A 59 -12.96 -3.02 -8.60
C CYS A 59 -13.16 -1.81 -9.53
N GLY A 60 -13.36 -2.06 -10.83
CA GLY A 60 -13.73 -1.02 -11.80
C GLY A 60 -15.07 -0.34 -11.46
N GLU A 61 -16.06 -1.10 -10.96
CA GLU A 61 -17.36 -0.56 -10.51
C GLU A 61 -17.25 0.17 -9.17
N GLN A 62 -16.33 -0.24 -8.29
CA GLN A 62 -16.11 0.44 -7.01
C GLN A 62 -15.44 1.81 -7.18
N GLN A 63 -14.57 1.97 -8.19
CA GLN A 63 -13.81 3.20 -8.41
C GLN A 63 -14.71 4.46 -8.54
N PRO A 64 -15.79 4.50 -9.35
CA PRO A 64 -16.71 5.63 -9.40
C PRO A 64 -17.34 6.01 -8.05
N VAL A 65 -17.57 5.04 -7.16
CA VAL A 65 -18.09 5.26 -5.81
C VAL A 65 -17.03 5.97 -4.96
N ILE A 66 -15.79 5.47 -4.96
CA ILE A 66 -14.66 6.06 -4.23
C ILE A 66 -14.38 7.49 -4.74
N GLU A 67 -14.36 7.70 -6.05
CA GLU A 67 -14.18 9.03 -6.63
C GLU A 67 -15.32 10.00 -6.28
N SER A 68 -16.55 9.49 -6.16
CA SER A 68 -17.68 10.31 -5.72
C SER A 68 -17.55 10.68 -4.25
N LEU A 69 -17.12 9.76 -3.39
CA LEU A 69 -16.84 10.07 -1.98
C LEU A 69 -15.70 11.09 -1.84
N SER A 70 -14.61 10.93 -2.57
CA SER A 70 -13.46 11.84 -2.49
C SER A 70 -13.76 13.26 -2.97
N ARG A 71 -14.72 13.42 -3.90
CA ARG A 71 -15.22 14.75 -4.31
C ARG A 71 -16.16 15.40 -3.30
N ASN A 72 -16.97 14.60 -2.59
CA ASN A 72 -18.04 15.12 -1.72
C ASN A 72 -17.64 15.19 -0.23
N ILE A 73 -16.62 14.45 0.19
CA ILE A 73 -16.16 14.38 1.58
C ILE A 73 -14.73 14.87 1.65
N THR A 74 -14.48 15.86 2.51
CA THR A 74 -13.15 16.41 2.77
C THR A 74 -12.60 15.92 4.10
N GLY A 75 -11.28 16.00 4.29
CA GLY A 75 -10.64 15.55 5.53
C GLY A 75 -10.45 14.03 5.63
N VAL A 76 -10.65 13.31 4.52
CA VAL A 76 -10.33 11.88 4.38
C VAL A 76 -9.41 11.72 3.18
N THR A 77 -8.34 10.94 3.36
CA THR A 77 -7.46 10.55 2.25
C THR A 77 -7.90 9.20 1.71
N PHE A 78 -7.97 9.08 0.38
CA PHE A 78 -8.34 7.84 -0.29
C PHE A 78 -7.10 7.28 -0.98
N ILE A 79 -6.70 6.06 -0.62
CA ILE A 79 -5.51 5.39 -1.14
C ILE A 79 -5.94 4.09 -1.80
N SER A 80 -5.64 3.94 -3.09
CA SER A 80 -5.80 2.67 -3.80
C SER A 80 -4.48 1.89 -3.78
N VAL A 81 -4.58 0.59 -3.54
CA VAL A 81 -3.47 -0.35 -3.39
C VAL A 81 -3.70 -1.50 -4.35
N ASP A 82 -2.80 -1.62 -5.34
CA ASP A 82 -2.75 -2.79 -6.20
C ASP A 82 -2.15 -3.98 -5.44
N VAL A 83 -2.91 -5.06 -5.31
CA VAL A 83 -2.52 -6.26 -4.56
C VAL A 83 -1.42 -7.08 -5.25
N ASP A 84 -1.29 -7.01 -6.57
CA ASP A 84 -0.24 -7.69 -7.32
C ASP A 84 1.11 -6.99 -7.11
N VAL A 85 1.09 -5.66 -6.90
CA VAL A 85 2.28 -4.85 -6.62
C VAL A 85 2.64 -4.84 -5.13
N ASN A 86 1.63 -4.81 -4.24
CA ASN A 86 1.81 -4.63 -2.80
C ASN A 86 1.41 -5.89 -2.01
N ALA A 87 1.83 -7.07 -2.47
CA ALA A 87 1.44 -8.36 -1.90
C ALA A 87 1.66 -8.45 -0.38
N SER A 88 2.82 -8.03 0.13
CA SER A 88 3.10 -8.05 1.57
C SER A 88 2.13 -7.18 2.39
N LEU A 89 1.71 -6.03 1.83
CA LEU A 89 0.73 -5.16 2.48
C LEU A 89 -0.67 -5.76 2.41
N ALA A 90 -1.03 -6.35 1.27
CA ALA A 90 -2.30 -7.06 1.10
C ALA A 90 -2.43 -8.23 2.09
N ASP A 91 -1.36 -9.00 2.28
CA ASP A 91 -1.27 -10.08 3.27
C ASP A 91 -1.45 -9.54 4.69
N GLU A 92 -0.79 -8.42 5.03
CA GLU A 92 -0.94 -7.78 6.33
C GLU A 92 -2.40 -7.38 6.60
N TYR A 93 -3.12 -6.94 5.57
CA TYR A 93 -4.52 -6.54 5.63
C TYR A 93 -5.52 -7.71 5.49
N TYR A 94 -5.03 -8.95 5.43
CA TYR A 94 -5.84 -10.15 5.23
C TYR A 94 -6.76 -10.02 3.99
N VAL A 95 -6.19 -9.52 2.89
CA VAL A 95 -6.90 -9.39 1.61
C VAL A 95 -6.98 -10.76 0.95
N GLU A 96 -8.12 -11.43 1.13
CA GLU A 96 -8.40 -12.74 0.53
C GLU A 96 -9.19 -12.60 -0.80
N GLY A 97 -9.74 -11.41 -1.05
CA GLY A 97 -10.50 -11.08 -2.25
C GLY A 97 -10.63 -9.57 -2.40
N VAL A 98 -10.79 -9.13 -3.64
CA VAL A 98 -10.90 -7.71 -4.01
C VAL A 98 -12.27 -7.40 -4.66
N PRO A 99 -12.81 -6.18 -4.53
CA PRO A 99 -12.25 -5.08 -3.74
C PRO A 99 -12.38 -5.33 -2.24
N GLN A 100 -11.37 -4.90 -1.46
CA GLN A 100 -11.44 -4.84 -0.01
C GLN A 100 -11.12 -3.42 0.43
N MET A 101 -11.91 -2.86 1.34
CA MET A 101 -11.66 -1.53 1.90
C MET A 101 -11.49 -1.60 3.42
N ASN A 102 -10.65 -0.71 3.95
CA ASN A 102 -10.49 -0.48 5.39
C ASN A 102 -10.47 1.02 5.66
N LEU A 103 -11.24 1.46 6.65
CA LEU A 103 -11.25 2.84 7.12
C LEU A 103 -10.40 2.95 8.37
N ILE A 104 -9.30 3.68 8.28
CA ILE A 104 -8.31 3.86 9.34
C ILE A 104 -8.46 5.28 9.89
N VAL A 105 -8.64 5.42 11.20
CA VAL A 105 -8.86 6.73 11.84
C VAL A 105 -7.60 7.30 12.47
N LYS A 106 -6.73 6.44 13.01
CA LYS A 106 -5.44 6.82 13.59
C LYS A 106 -4.53 5.62 13.75
N LYS A 107 -3.25 5.91 13.99
CA LYS A 107 -2.25 4.97 14.51
C LYS A 107 -1.97 5.32 15.98
N ASN A 108 -1.99 4.31 16.84
CA ASN A 108 -1.62 4.44 18.25
C ASN A 108 -0.09 4.41 18.40
N ASP A 109 0.40 4.84 19.58
CA ASP A 109 1.83 4.87 19.88
C ASP A 109 2.49 3.48 19.90
N ASP A 110 1.70 2.42 20.13
CA ASP A 110 2.14 1.02 20.05
C ASP A 110 2.22 0.47 18.61
N GLY A 111 1.93 1.32 17.63
CA GLY A 111 1.92 0.98 16.21
C GLY A 111 0.62 0.35 15.72
N SER A 112 -0.35 0.07 16.59
CA SER A 112 -1.65 -0.47 16.20
C SER A 112 -2.52 0.59 15.51
N TYR A 113 -3.28 0.19 14.51
CA TYR A 113 -4.27 1.06 13.89
C TYR A 113 -5.62 0.96 14.60
N VAL A 114 -6.33 2.08 14.64
CA VAL A 114 -7.76 2.12 14.96
C VAL A 114 -8.52 2.26 13.64
N TYR A 115 -9.54 1.45 13.48
CA TYR A 115 -10.38 1.38 12.29
C TYR A 115 -11.83 1.71 12.61
N VAL A 116 -12.65 1.89 11.58
CA VAL A 116 -14.11 1.82 11.65
C VAL A 116 -14.58 0.46 11.12
N ASP A 117 -15.42 -0.25 11.89
CA ASP A 117 -16.06 -1.50 11.46
C ASP A 117 -17.34 -1.25 10.64
N ARG A 118 -17.91 -2.32 10.09
CA ARG A 118 -19.16 -2.26 9.30
C ARG A 118 -20.38 -1.73 10.09
N SER A 119 -20.28 -1.61 11.42
CA SER A 119 -21.32 -0.98 12.26
C SER A 119 -21.06 0.51 12.51
N GLY A 120 -20.02 1.10 11.92
CA GLY A 120 -19.63 2.49 12.14
C GLY A 120 -18.92 2.73 13.47
N ARG A 121 -18.50 1.68 14.19
CA ARG A 121 -17.83 1.79 15.49
C ARG A 121 -16.32 1.66 15.33
N SER A 122 -15.59 2.29 16.23
CA SER A 122 -14.14 2.14 16.28
C SER A 122 -13.74 0.75 16.77
N THR A 123 -12.68 0.19 16.18
CA THR A 123 -12.12 -1.11 16.55
C THR A 123 -10.62 -1.14 16.28
N THR A 124 -9.84 -1.86 17.09
CA THR A 124 -8.45 -2.22 16.77
C THR A 124 -8.35 -3.58 16.07
N ASP A 125 -9.45 -4.33 16.03
CA ASP A 125 -9.54 -5.59 15.30
C ASP A 125 -9.65 -5.31 13.79
N ARG A 126 -8.53 -5.50 13.10
CA ARG A 126 -8.40 -5.34 11.66
C ARG A 126 -9.36 -6.26 10.89
N PHE A 127 -9.52 -7.51 11.33
CA PHE A 127 -10.37 -8.49 10.65
C PHE A 127 -11.84 -8.03 10.63
N ARG A 128 -12.32 -7.46 11.75
CA ARG A 128 -13.67 -6.88 11.85
C ARG A 128 -13.86 -5.59 11.06
N SER A 129 -12.79 -4.89 10.71
CA SER A 129 -12.84 -3.65 9.94
C SER A 129 -12.92 -3.85 8.43
N ARG A 130 -12.71 -5.08 7.93
CA ARG A 130 -12.70 -5.36 6.49
C ARG A 130 -14.09 -5.16 5.87
N LEU A 131 -14.14 -4.30 4.87
CA LEU A 131 -15.29 -4.09 4.00
C LEU A 131 -15.01 -4.79 2.67
N VAL A 132 -15.44 -6.05 2.56
CA VAL A 132 -15.12 -6.89 1.39
C VAL A 132 -16.27 -6.87 0.39
N GLY A 133 -15.92 -6.73 -0.89
CA GLY A 133 -16.84 -6.68 -2.02
C GLY A 133 -17.27 -5.27 -2.38
N PHE A 134 -18.09 -5.19 -3.42
CA PHE A 134 -18.67 -3.94 -3.88
C PHE A 134 -19.60 -3.34 -2.82
N MET A 135 -19.52 -2.02 -2.62
CA MET A 135 -20.38 -1.25 -1.73
C MET A 135 -20.87 0.00 -2.44
N GLU A 136 -22.16 0.25 -2.33
CA GLU A 136 -22.80 1.44 -2.87
C GLU A 136 -22.40 2.70 -2.09
N TYR A 137 -22.57 3.86 -2.73
CA TYR A 137 -22.27 5.15 -2.10
C TYR A 137 -22.98 5.34 -0.76
N ASP A 138 -24.27 4.99 -0.68
CA ASP A 138 -25.09 5.15 0.52
C ASP A 138 -24.71 4.19 1.65
N GLU A 139 -24.03 3.08 1.35
CA GLU A 139 -23.52 2.15 2.35
C GLU A 139 -22.14 2.59 2.87
N LEU A 140 -21.29 3.09 1.97
CA LEU A 140 -19.91 3.45 2.31
C LEU A 140 -19.81 4.86 2.93
N LYS A 141 -20.60 5.82 2.45
CA LYS A 141 -20.64 7.20 2.98
C LYS A 141 -20.78 7.29 4.51
N PRO A 142 -21.76 6.64 5.17
CA PRO A 142 -21.90 6.77 6.63
C PRO A 142 -20.69 6.22 7.39
N LEU A 143 -19.97 5.26 6.84
CA LEU A 143 -18.75 4.72 7.46
C LEU A 143 -17.59 5.72 7.36
N VAL A 144 -17.45 6.38 6.19
CA VAL A 144 -16.47 7.45 6.00
C VAL A 144 -16.75 8.63 6.94
N GLU A 145 -18.03 9.01 7.09
CA GLU A 145 -18.45 10.07 8.02
C GLU A 145 -18.23 9.66 9.49
N ALA A 146 -18.47 8.38 9.83
CA ALA A 146 -18.14 7.87 11.16
C ALA A 146 -16.63 7.95 11.43
N ALA A 147 -15.78 7.66 10.44
CA ALA A 147 -14.33 7.78 10.59
C ALA A 147 -13.89 9.22 10.89
N LEU A 148 -14.53 10.22 10.28
CA LEU A 148 -14.31 11.63 10.59
C LEU A 148 -14.73 12.01 12.01
N ALA A 149 -15.77 11.38 12.55
CA ALA A 149 -16.32 11.67 13.86
C ALA A 149 -15.54 11.06 15.05
N VAL A 150 -14.63 10.11 14.79
CA VAL A 150 -13.82 9.44 15.84
C VAL A 150 -12.61 10.28 16.29
N ARG A 151 -12.32 11.39 15.59
CA ARG A 151 -11.19 12.28 15.91
C ARG A 151 -11.30 12.92 17.29
#